data_AF-A0A9E3UYG5-F1
#
_entry.id   AF-A0A9E3UYG5-F1
#
_cell.length_a   1.000
_cell.length_b   1.000
_cell.length_c   1.000
_cell.angle_alpha   90.00
_cell.angle_beta   90.00
_cell.angle_gamma   90.00
#
_symmetry.space_group_name_H-M   'P 1'
#
loop_
_entity.id
_entity.type
_entity.pdbx_description
1 polymer ?
#
loop_
_entity_poly.entity_id
_entity_poly.type
_entity_poly.pdbx_seq_one_letter_code
_entity_poly.pdbx_strand_id
1 'polypeptide(L)'
;MTDMIESMWIGLRDAGLPEVMLYLPDGTASRCHWEDTAVLNGTRVALLGDQDRGIVRIVPVASCIGLGIASPKGVDPVGYRAVVREKLLLQKRGAD
;
A
#
# COMPACT_ATOMS: atom_id res chain seq x y z
N MET A 1 -6.44 -4.81 15.50
CA MET A 1 -6.92 -4.08 14.31
C MET A 1 -5.74 -3.56 13.48
N THR A 2 -4.68 -3.07 14.15
CA THR A 2 -3.34 -2.74 13.62
C THR A 2 -2.78 -3.81 12.67
N ASP A 3 -2.95 -5.10 12.98
CA ASP A 3 -2.46 -6.21 12.14
C ASP A 3 -3.19 -6.37 10.79
N MET A 4 -4.41 -5.84 10.66
CA MET A 4 -5.22 -6.04 9.45
C MET A 4 -4.65 -5.24 8.27
N ILE A 5 -4.27 -3.98 8.48
CA ILE A 5 -3.72 -3.14 7.41
C ILE A 5 -2.34 -3.63 7.00
N GLU A 6 -1.50 -4.03 7.96
CA GLU A 6 -0.19 -4.59 7.65
C GLU A 6 -0.30 -5.93 6.92
N SER A 7 -1.21 -6.83 7.33
CA SER A 7 -1.44 -8.09 6.60
C SER A 7 -1.99 -7.87 5.19
N MET A 8 -2.93 -6.93 5.00
CA MET A 8 -3.39 -6.53 3.67
C MET A 8 -2.24 -5.98 2.83
N TRP A 9 -1.39 -5.11 3.40
CA TRP A 9 -0.21 -4.57 2.73
C TRP A 9 0.72 -5.69 2.25
N ILE A 10 1.03 -6.67 3.12
CA ILE A 10 1.87 -7.83 2.76
C ILE A 10 1.23 -8.63 1.61
N GLY A 11 -0.07 -8.94 1.72
CA GLY A 11 -0.77 -9.71 0.67
C GLY A 11 -0.80 -9.00 -0.68
N LEU A 12 -0.93 -7.67 -0.69
CA LEU A 12 -0.90 -6.88 -1.92
C LEU A 12 0.50 -6.84 -2.56
N ARG A 13 1.56 -6.73 -1.75
CA ARG A 13 2.96 -6.86 -2.21
C ARG A 13 3.19 -8.22 -2.84
N ASP A 14 2.79 -9.28 -2.15
CA ASP A 14 3.03 -10.64 -2.57
C ASP A 14 2.14 -11.05 -3.78
N ALA A 15 1.08 -10.29 -4.07
CA ALA A 15 0.32 -10.36 -5.32
C ALA A 15 1.02 -9.71 -6.53
N GLY A 16 2.20 -9.12 -6.32
CA GLY A 16 2.98 -8.43 -7.34
C GLY A 16 2.28 -7.17 -7.87
N LEU A 17 1.49 -6.50 -7.04
CA LEU A 17 1.08 -5.11 -7.29
C LEU A 17 2.26 -4.24 -6.86
N PRO A 18 2.73 -3.22 -7.62
CA PRO A 18 3.99 -2.51 -7.33
C PRO A 18 3.87 -1.31 -6.38
N GLU A 19 2.69 -0.71 -6.26
CA GLU A 19 2.48 0.49 -5.43
C GLU A 19 1.12 0.42 -4.74
N VAL A 20 1.07 0.99 -3.53
CA VAL A 20 -0.18 1.25 -2.81
C VAL A 20 -0.40 2.74 -2.60
N MET A 21 -1.67 3.12 -2.55
CA MET A 21 -2.12 4.38 -1.97
C MET A 21 -2.43 4.12 -0.50
N LEU A 22 -1.68 4.76 0.40
CA LEU A 22 -1.95 4.76 1.83
C LEU A 22 -2.93 5.88 2.15
N TYR A 23 -4.10 5.53 2.71
CA TYR A 23 -5.03 6.52 3.27
C TYR A 23 -4.59 6.85 4.70
N LEU A 24 -4.20 8.10 4.93
CA LEU A 24 -3.61 8.56 6.18
C LEU A 24 -4.70 9.04 7.16
N PRO A 25 -4.43 9.02 8.48
CA PRO A 25 -5.39 9.49 9.49
C PRO A 25 -5.81 10.97 9.35
N ASP A 26 -5.01 11.78 8.67
CA ASP A 26 -5.30 13.19 8.39
C ASP A 26 -6.27 13.40 7.21
N GLY A 27 -6.79 12.30 6.63
CA GLY A 27 -7.70 12.32 5.50
C GLY A 27 -7.01 12.45 4.14
N THR A 28 -5.68 12.59 4.10
CA THR A 28 -4.92 12.61 2.86
C THR A 28 -4.62 11.19 2.38
N ALA A 29 -4.14 11.08 1.13
CA ALA A 29 -3.63 9.84 0.60
C ALA A 29 -2.22 10.05 0.04
N SER A 30 -1.35 9.07 0.20
CA SER A 30 0.03 9.13 -0.31
C SER A 30 0.39 7.83 -1.01
N ARG A 31 1.02 7.95 -2.17
CA ARG A 31 1.57 6.81 -2.90
C ARG A 31 2.81 6.31 -2.16
N CYS A 32 2.94 4.99 -2.04
CA CYS A 32 4.06 4.33 -1.40
C CYS A 32 4.43 3.08 -2.21
N HIS A 33 5.67 3.01 -2.68
CA HIS A 33 6.24 1.78 -3.22
C HIS A 33 6.63 0.84 -2.06
N TRP A 34 6.66 -0.47 -2.30
CA TRP A 34 7.01 -1.43 -1.23
C TRP A 34 8.42 -1.26 -0.69
N GLU A 35 9.31 -0.77 -1.54
CA GLU A 35 10.71 -0.49 -1.21
C GLU A 35 10.85 0.82 -0.42
N ASP A 36 9.85 1.71 -0.46
CA ASP A 36 9.82 2.95 0.32
C ASP A 36 9.32 2.69 1.76
N THR A 37 9.75 1.57 2.35
CA THR A 37 9.40 1.18 3.71
C THR A 37 10.61 0.70 4.49
N ALA A 38 10.54 0.79 5.82
CA ALA A 38 11.55 0.27 6.74
C ALA A 38 10.88 -0.42 7.94
N VAL A 39 11.67 -1.20 8.69
CA VAL A 39 11.25 -1.71 10.00
C VAL A 39 11.97 -0.90 11.07
N LEU A 40 11.20 -0.20 11.90
CA LEU A 40 11.69 0.60 13.02
C LEU A 40 11.13 0.02 14.32
N ASN A 41 12.00 -0.54 15.16
CA ASN A 41 11.61 -1.19 16.44
C ASN A 41 10.47 -2.20 16.29
N GLY A 42 10.53 -3.04 15.24
CA GLY A 42 9.51 -4.04 14.94
C GLY A 42 8.23 -3.50 14.30
N THR A 43 8.12 -2.19 14.07
CA THR A 43 7.00 -1.57 13.36
C THR A 43 7.40 -1.27 11.92
N ARG A 44 6.60 -1.76 10.96
CA ARG A 44 6.77 -1.37 9.56
C ARG A 44 6.29 0.08 9.35
N VAL A 45 7.17 0.91 8.82
CA VAL A 45 6.91 2.32 8.53
C VAL A 45 7.05 2.59 7.03
N ALA A 46 6.14 3.38 6.49
CA ALA A 46 6.24 3.98 5.17
C ALA A 46 7.08 5.27 5.24
N LEU A 47 7.94 5.46 4.24
CA LEU A 47 8.80 6.62 4.07
C LEU A 47 8.19 7.52 2.99
N LEU A 48 7.43 8.53 3.42
CA LEU A 48 6.64 9.36 2.52
C LEU A 48 7.28 10.74 2.35
N GLY A 49 7.70 11.07 1.13
CA GLY A 49 8.18 12.42 0.83
C GLY A 49 7.10 13.48 1.06
N ASP A 50 7.47 14.57 1.74
CA ASP A 50 6.67 15.79 1.88
C ASP A 50 7.46 16.94 1.26
N GLN A 51 7.04 17.31 0.04
CA GLN A 51 7.74 18.32 -0.76
C GLN A 51 7.53 19.73 -0.19
N ASP A 52 6.36 20.00 0.38
CA ASP A 52 6.03 21.33 0.93
C ASP A 52 6.91 21.66 2.14
N ARG A 53 7.22 20.64 2.95
CA ARG A 53 8.06 20.79 4.15
C ARG A 53 9.52 20.41 3.95
N GLY A 54 9.87 19.78 2.82
CA GLY A 54 11.22 19.30 2.54
C GLY A 54 11.68 18.18 3.48
N ILE A 55 10.76 17.31 3.91
CA ILE A 55 11.04 16.22 4.87
C ILE A 55 10.57 14.86 4.33
N VAL A 56 11.05 13.78 4.95
CA VAL A 56 10.47 12.44 4.82
C VAL A 56 9.63 12.16 6.05
N ARG A 57 8.32 11.98 5.85
CA ARG A 57 7.39 11.57 6.91
C ARG A 57 7.54 10.07 7.14
N ILE A 58 7.71 9.68 8.40
CA ILE A 58 7.74 8.28 8.84
C ILE A 58 6.36 7.94 9.38
N VAL A 59 5.64 7.06 8.71
CA VAL A 59 4.25 6.72 9.07
C VAL A 59 4.15 5.21 9.30
N PRO A 60 3.73 4.74 10.49
CA PRO A 60 3.44 3.32 10.69
C PRO A 60 2.38 2.85 9.70
N VAL A 61 2.67 1.81 8.91
CA VAL A 61 1.72 1.28 7.90
C VAL A 61 0.42 0.88 8.57
N ALA A 62 0.52 0.26 9.74
CA ALA A 62 -0.63 -0.17 10.53
C ALA A 62 -1.48 0.98 11.12
N SER A 63 -1.02 2.23 11.04
CA SER A 63 -1.79 3.42 11.42
C SER A 63 -2.65 3.97 10.28
N CYS A 64 -2.44 3.50 9.04
CA CYS A 64 -3.26 3.90 7.90
C CYS A 64 -4.70 3.41 8.08
N ILE A 65 -5.67 4.19 7.61
CA ILE A 65 -7.09 3.87 7.73
C ILE A 65 -7.60 3.00 6.56
N GLY A 66 -6.78 2.83 5.53
CA GLY A 66 -7.09 2.02 4.37
C GLY A 66 -5.94 1.95 3.37
N LEU A 67 -6.11 1.07 2.38
CA LEU A 67 -5.19 0.89 1.26
C LEU A 67 -5.97 0.97 -0.06
N GLY A 68 -5.38 1.60 -1.06
CA GLY A 68 -5.84 1.59 -2.44
C GLY A 68 -4.75 1.10 -3.38
N ILE A 69 -5.13 0.65 -4.58
CA ILE A 69 -4.17 0.33 -5.64
C ILE A 69 -4.26 1.43 -6.69
N ALA A 70 -3.15 2.11 -6.95
CA ALA A 70 -3.08 3.09 -8.01
C ALA A 70 -3.20 2.39 -9.37
N SER A 71 -4.10 2.87 -10.24
CA SER A 71 -4.08 2.44 -11.63
C SER A 71 -2.85 3.03 -12.34
N PRO A 72 -2.24 2.29 -13.29
CA PRO A 72 -1.19 2.85 -14.11
C PRO A 72 -1.65 4.10 -14.87
N LYS A 73 -0.71 4.97 -15.22
CA LYS A 73 -1.01 6.19 -15.98
C LYS A 73 -1.76 5.84 -17.27
N GLY A 74 -2.90 6.50 -17.50
CA GLY A 74 -3.74 6.27 -18.68
C GLY A 74 -4.65 5.05 -18.60
N VAL A 75 -4.66 4.32 -17.48
CA VAL A 75 -5.56 3.18 -17.26
C VAL A 75 -6.74 3.61 -16.39
N ASP A 76 -7.95 3.35 -16.88
CA ASP A 76 -9.19 3.58 -16.15
C ASP A 76 -9.28 2.69 -14.89
N PRO A 77 -9.51 3.28 -13.69
CA PRO A 77 -9.62 2.52 -12.46
C PRO A 77 -10.74 1.47 -12.45
N VAL A 78 -11.86 1.71 -13.13
CA VAL A 78 -13.00 0.77 -13.16
C VAL A 78 -12.62 -0.50 -13.91
N GLY A 79 -11.96 -0.36 -15.06
CA GLY A 79 -11.38 -1.48 -15.81
C GLY A 79 -10.24 -2.16 -15.05
N TYR A 80 -9.35 -1.39 -14.42
CA TYR A 80 -8.20 -1.93 -13.69
C TYR A 80 -8.58 -2.82 -12.49
N ARG A 81 -9.79 -2.64 -11.93
CA ARG A 81 -10.33 -3.50 -10.87
C ARG A 81 -10.27 -4.99 -11.24
N ALA A 82 -10.48 -5.35 -12.50
CA ALA A 82 -10.41 -6.75 -12.94
C ALA A 82 -9.00 -7.33 -12.78
N VAL A 83 -7.97 -6.56 -13.12
CA VAL A 83 -6.54 -6.95 -12.98
C VAL A 83 -6.17 -7.11 -11.52
N VAL A 84 -6.60 -6.17 -10.66
CA VAL A 84 -6.37 -6.26 -9.21
C VAL A 84 -7.02 -7.51 -8.63
N ARG A 85 -8.28 -7.78 -9.02
CA ARG A 85 -9.00 -8.99 -8.59
C ARG A 85 -8.29 -10.27 -9.01
N GLU A 86 -7.82 -10.34 -10.24
CA GLU A 86 -7.09 -11.52 -10.76
C GLU A 86 -5.82 -11.79 -9.95
N LYS A 87 -4.99 -10.75 -9.71
CA LYS A 87 -3.77 -10.87 -8.90
C LYS A 87 -4.05 -11.38 -7.48
N LEU A 88 -5.10 -10.87 -6.84
CA LEU A 88 -5.53 -11.30 -5.51
C LEU A 88 -6.02 -12.77 -5.49
N LEU A 89 -6.67 -13.24 -6.56
CA LEU A 89 -7.13 -14.63 -6.65
C LEU A 89 -6.00 -15.61 -6.96
N LEU A 90 -5.01 -15.22 -7.75
CA LEU A 90 -3.83 -16.05 -8.04
C LEU A 90 -2.99 -16.33 -6.78
N GLN A 91 -2.86 -15.34 -5.90
CA GLN A 91 -2.27 -15.48 -4.56
C GLN A 91 -2.90 -16.64 -3.77
N LYS A 92 -4.23 -16.76 -3.82
CA LYS A 92 -4.96 -17.78 -3.06
C LYS A 92 -4.69 -19.21 -3.56
N ARG A 93 -4.35 -19.39 -4.83
CA ARG A 93 -4.12 -20.71 -5.46
C ARG A 93 -2.71 -21.27 -5.25
N GLY A 94 -1.77 -20.45 -4.80
CA GLY A 94 -0.40 -20.87 -4.47
C GLY A 94 -0.19 -21.18 -2.98
N ALA A 95 -1.24 -21.10 -2.16
CA ALA A 95 -1.22 -21.35 -0.73
C ALA A 95 -1.94 -22.65 -0.33
N ASP A 96 -2.44 -23.41 -1.31
CA ASP A 96 -3.00 -24.77 -1.20
C ASP A 96 -1.95 -25.80 -1.67
#